data_AF-A0A1I0S4U6-F1
#
_entry.id   AF-A0A1I0S4U6-F1
#
_cell.length_a   1.000
_cell.length_b   1.000
_cell.length_c   1.000
_cell.angle_alpha   90.00
_cell.angle_beta   90.00
_cell.angle_gamma   90.00
#
_symmetry.space_group_name_H-M   'P 1'
#
loop_
_entity.id
_entity.type
_entity.pdbx_description
1 polymer ?
#
loop_
_entity_poly.entity_id
_entity_poly.type
_entity_poly.pdbx_seq_one_letter_code
_entity_poly.pdbx_strand_id
1 'polypeptide(L)'
;MDQKKLYGRWNFWEEFVGYPMMIYLWIRRPKIHKRLRSRIEKAQQKSSKIVLDEKLRNEFLIRYDKLDNFFSFHFRDIDASRNHNFEEKIQYCLDQYKKESNSLLSSSNLMKLQGNFLNGVETTLFLYFALKHKTNREISLSDIMIGDNSSKIFLAFLKDKKFIDENHNLLVDQKSSFIRIHRFLKDNHIINPDFQDTTIIEAMENEYNTNFDKGTFSRAVTVKANDFEENIYQELSKIFNIKF
;
A
#
# COMPACT_ATOMS: atom_id res chain seq x y z
N MET A 1 -4.14 22.00 7.58
CA MET A 1 -3.63 21.36 8.80
C MET A 1 -3.84 22.32 9.97
N ASP A 2 -4.24 21.83 11.14
CA ASP A 2 -4.54 22.67 12.32
C ASP A 2 -3.25 23.27 12.91
N GLN A 3 -3.17 24.60 13.04
CA GLN A 3 -2.01 25.29 13.61
C GLN A 3 -1.68 24.82 15.03
N LYS A 4 -2.68 24.41 15.80
CA LYS A 4 -2.51 23.88 17.16
C LYS A 4 -1.79 22.53 17.18
N LYS A 5 -1.89 21.74 16.10
CA LYS A 5 -1.22 20.44 15.92
C LYS A 5 0.19 20.58 15.34
N LEU A 6 0.39 21.60 14.51
CA LEU A 6 1.70 22.04 14.01
C LEU A 6 2.62 22.56 15.12
N TYR A 7 2.08 23.43 15.98
CA TYR A 7 2.88 24.26 16.89
C TYR A 7 2.56 24.10 18.38
N GLY A 8 1.61 23.23 18.76
CA GLY A 8 1.20 23.07 20.16
C GLY A 8 0.61 24.35 20.78
N ARG A 9 0.40 24.38 22.11
CA ARG A 9 0.06 25.61 22.83
C ARG A 9 1.31 26.49 23.01
N TRP A 10 1.15 27.80 22.91
CA TRP A 10 2.20 28.80 23.07
C TRP A 10 2.28 29.27 24.52
N ASN A 11 3.47 29.17 25.13
CA ASN A 11 3.76 29.72 26.46
C ASN A 11 4.90 30.75 26.32
N PHE A 12 4.64 31.98 26.75
CA PHE A 12 5.56 33.13 26.62
C PHE A 12 6.96 32.88 27.24
N TRP A 13 7.03 32.05 28.28
CA TRP A 13 8.29 31.66 28.94
C TRP A 13 9.23 30.81 28.07
N GLU A 14 8.74 30.17 27.00
CA GLU A 14 9.56 29.36 26.09
C GLU A 14 10.48 30.22 25.20
N GLU A 15 10.18 31.52 25.01
CA GLU A 15 10.96 32.42 24.16
C GLU A 15 12.29 32.86 24.80
N PHE A 16 12.33 33.00 26.13
CA PHE A 16 13.53 33.37 26.88
C PHE A 16 14.65 32.33 26.78
N VAL A 17 14.29 31.05 26.63
CA VAL A 17 15.25 29.94 26.43
C VAL A 17 15.61 29.77 24.94
N GLY A 18 14.72 30.21 24.03
CA GLY A 18 14.82 29.96 22.60
C GLY A 18 15.70 30.96 21.81
N TYR A 19 15.88 32.20 22.28
CA TYR A 19 16.67 33.22 21.56
C TYR A 19 18.15 32.86 21.37
N PRO A 20 18.89 32.35 22.38
CA PRO A 20 20.25 31.84 22.20
C PRO A 20 20.31 30.61 21.27
N MET A 21 19.23 29.83 21.24
CA MET A 21 19.10 28.62 20.43
C MET A 21 18.86 28.92 18.93
N MET A 22 18.34 30.10 18.58
CA MET A 22 18.13 30.53 17.20
C MET A 22 19.44 30.73 16.44
N ILE A 23 20.42 31.38 17.07
CA ILE A 23 21.77 31.53 16.52
C ILE A 23 22.39 30.15 16.30
N TYR A 24 22.19 29.22 17.25
CA TYR A 24 22.63 27.83 17.14
C TYR A 24 21.94 27.04 16.01
N LEU A 25 20.66 27.30 15.73
CA LEU A 25 19.89 26.64 14.67
C LEU A 25 20.20 27.21 13.28
N TRP A 26 20.43 28.52 13.16
CA TRP A 26 20.78 29.19 11.91
C TRP A 26 22.14 28.69 11.38
N ILE A 27 23.13 28.52 12.27
CA ILE A 27 24.46 27.95 11.98
C ILE A 27 24.36 26.45 11.60
N ARG A 28 23.26 25.76 11.92
CA ARG A 28 23.10 24.30 11.77
C ARG A 28 22.15 23.86 10.66
N ARG A 29 21.74 24.72 9.72
CA ARG A 29 20.98 24.32 8.50
C ARG A 29 21.49 23.03 7.81
N PRO A 30 22.80 22.77 7.63
CA PRO A 30 23.28 21.49 7.08
C PRO A 30 22.92 20.25 7.91
N LYS A 31 22.50 20.40 9.18
CA LYS A 31 22.08 19.27 10.04
C LYS A 31 20.68 18.75 9.75
N ILE A 32 19.77 19.54 9.17
CA ILE A 32 18.39 19.04 8.96
C ILE A 32 18.35 17.92 7.92
N HIS A 33 19.13 18.03 6.84
CA HIS A 33 19.22 16.97 5.82
C HIS A 33 19.87 15.70 6.40
N LYS A 34 20.95 15.85 7.20
CA LYS A 34 21.58 14.72 7.89
C LYS A 34 20.62 14.03 8.88
N ARG A 35 19.85 14.81 9.65
CA ARG A 35 18.83 14.28 10.56
C ARG A 35 17.69 13.60 9.81
N LEU A 36 17.23 14.20 8.72
CA LEU A 36 16.21 13.64 7.84
C LEU A 36 16.66 12.27 7.31
N ARG A 37 17.85 12.20 6.71
CA ARG A 37 18.43 10.96 6.20
C ARG A 37 18.53 9.87 7.27
N SER A 38 19.03 10.23 8.46
CA SER A 38 19.09 9.30 9.59
C SER A 38 17.70 8.79 10.02
N ARG A 39 16.66 9.62 9.95
CA ARG A 39 15.27 9.19 10.24
C ARG A 39 14.70 8.30 9.14
N ILE A 40 15.03 8.57 7.87
CA ILE A 40 14.66 7.72 6.73
C ILE A 40 15.31 6.33 6.87
N GLU A 41 16.62 6.28 7.08
CA GLU A 41 17.37 5.02 7.26
C GLU A 41 16.82 4.21 8.44
N LYS A 42 16.51 4.88 9.56
CA LYS A 42 15.89 4.25 10.72
C LYS A 42 14.48 3.71 10.42
N ALA A 43 13.68 4.44 9.64
CA ALA A 43 12.36 3.99 9.21
C ALA A 43 12.46 2.75 8.31
N GLN A 44 13.38 2.75 7.33
CA GLN A 44 13.66 1.60 6.45
C GLN A 44 14.11 0.37 7.24
N GLN A 45 15.05 0.54 8.17
CA GLN A 45 15.56 -0.56 8.99
C GLN A 45 14.47 -1.12 9.93
N LYS A 46 13.56 -0.28 10.42
CA LYS A 46 12.42 -0.73 11.23
C LYS A 46 11.40 -1.47 10.39
N SER A 47 11.04 -0.95 9.22
CA SER A 47 10.04 -1.57 8.35
C SER A 47 10.51 -2.92 7.79
N SER A 48 11.80 -3.05 7.46
CA SER A 48 12.35 -4.31 6.92
C SER A 48 12.32 -5.48 7.91
N LYS A 49 12.23 -5.19 9.21
CA LYS A 49 12.11 -6.21 10.27
C LYS A 49 10.66 -6.65 10.52
N ILE A 50 9.66 -5.99 9.92
CA ILE A 50 8.26 -6.32 10.13
C ILE A 50 7.76 -7.30 9.08
N VAL A 51 7.13 -8.38 9.55
CA VAL A 51 6.35 -9.29 8.73
C VAL A 51 4.88 -8.87 8.84
N LEU A 52 4.31 -8.40 7.73
CA LEU A 52 2.90 -7.97 7.67
C LEU A 52 1.97 -9.16 7.40
N ASP A 53 1.19 -9.53 8.41
CA ASP A 53 -0.07 -10.26 8.25
C ASP A 53 -1.22 -9.32 7.86
N GLU A 54 -2.38 -9.88 7.50
CA GLU A 54 -3.53 -9.12 7.00
C GLU A 54 -4.13 -8.18 8.07
N LYS A 55 -4.20 -8.65 9.33
CA LYS A 55 -4.72 -7.87 10.44
C LYS A 55 -3.84 -6.65 10.72
N LEU A 56 -2.53 -6.85 10.78
CA LEU A 56 -1.53 -5.82 10.99
C LEU A 56 -1.47 -4.84 9.81
N ARG A 57 -1.69 -5.32 8.59
CA ARG A 57 -1.80 -4.47 7.39
C ARG A 57 -2.99 -3.53 7.48
N ASN A 58 -4.18 -4.04 7.78
CA ASN A 58 -5.38 -3.21 7.90
C ASN A 58 -5.20 -2.16 9.00
N GLU A 59 -4.59 -2.55 10.12
CA GLU A 59 -4.23 -1.62 11.17
C GLU A 59 -3.22 -0.55 10.69
N PHE A 60 -2.21 -0.94 9.93
CA PHE A 60 -1.21 -0.02 9.39
C PHE A 60 -1.80 0.92 8.34
N LEU A 61 -2.74 0.47 7.51
CA LEU A 61 -3.48 1.33 6.57
C LEU A 61 -4.31 2.37 7.32
N ILE A 62 -5.09 1.94 8.32
CA ILE A 62 -5.89 2.85 9.15
C ILE A 62 -4.99 3.85 9.87
N ARG A 63 -3.86 3.41 10.43
CA ARG A 63 -2.87 4.28 11.09
C ARG A 63 -2.24 5.24 10.08
N TYR A 64 -1.88 4.75 8.90
CA TYR A 64 -1.28 5.55 7.85
C TYR A 64 -2.24 6.65 7.44
N ASP A 65 -3.51 6.36 7.17
CA ASP A 65 -4.53 7.36 6.78
C ASP A 65 -4.79 8.40 7.87
N LYS A 66 -4.78 7.96 9.14
CA LYS A 66 -4.97 8.83 10.30
C LYS A 66 -3.74 9.65 10.71
N LEU A 67 -2.58 9.47 10.05
CA LEU A 67 -1.41 10.31 10.37
C LEU A 67 -1.74 11.79 10.08
N ASP A 68 -1.57 12.61 11.11
CA ASP A 68 -1.82 14.04 11.06
C ASP A 68 -0.59 14.78 11.57
N ASN A 69 0.44 14.84 10.72
CA ASN A 69 1.67 15.57 10.97
C ASN A 69 2.13 16.30 9.70
N PHE A 70 3.04 17.27 9.85
CA PHE A 70 3.50 18.11 8.75
C PHE A 70 4.05 17.28 7.58
N PHE A 71 4.87 16.29 7.90
CA PHE A 71 5.48 15.45 6.87
C PHE A 71 4.43 14.59 6.17
N SER A 72 3.52 13.93 6.89
CA SER A 72 2.48 13.08 6.27
C SER A 72 1.56 13.86 5.35
N PHE A 73 1.20 15.09 5.72
CA PHE A 73 0.36 15.95 4.89
C PHE A 73 1.00 16.22 3.52
N HIS A 74 2.23 16.75 3.51
CA HIS A 74 2.92 17.07 2.26
C HIS A 74 3.39 15.83 1.50
N PHE A 75 3.77 14.77 2.21
CA PHE A 75 4.21 13.53 1.56
C PHE A 75 3.06 12.86 0.81
N ARG A 76 1.85 12.80 1.36
CA ARG A 76 0.68 12.22 0.65
C ARG A 76 0.28 13.04 -0.58
N ASP A 77 0.34 14.36 -0.47
CA ASP A 77 0.04 15.28 -1.58
C ASP A 77 0.93 15.00 -2.80
N ILE A 78 2.25 14.86 -2.58
CA ILE A 78 3.19 14.55 -3.68
C ILE A 78 3.20 13.06 -4.05
N ASP A 79 2.91 12.14 -3.11
CA ASP A 79 2.91 10.71 -3.36
C ASP A 79 1.75 10.28 -4.29
N ALA A 80 0.64 11.03 -4.28
CA ALA A 80 -0.47 10.87 -5.23
C ALA A 80 -0.06 11.10 -6.70
N SER A 81 1.00 11.88 -6.94
CA SER A 81 1.56 12.09 -8.27
C SER A 81 2.49 10.93 -8.67
N ARG A 82 2.17 10.27 -9.79
CA ARG A 82 2.95 9.15 -10.34
C ARG A 82 4.27 9.58 -10.98
N ASN A 83 4.47 10.88 -11.18
CA ASN A 83 5.60 11.41 -11.96
C ASN A 83 6.83 11.72 -11.12
N HIS A 84 6.79 11.48 -9.81
CA HIS A 84 7.90 11.77 -8.90
C HIS A 84 8.51 10.52 -8.30
N ASN A 85 9.84 10.44 -8.34
CA ASN A 85 10.58 9.40 -7.63
C ASN A 85 10.65 9.68 -6.12
N PHE A 86 11.12 8.71 -5.34
CA PHE A 86 11.14 8.85 -3.88
C PHE A 86 12.00 10.03 -3.40
N GLU A 87 13.15 10.26 -4.01
CA GLU A 87 14.05 11.36 -3.61
C GLU A 87 13.41 12.72 -3.90
N GLU A 88 12.73 12.86 -5.04
CA GLU A 88 11.97 14.05 -5.40
C GLU A 88 10.83 14.34 -4.40
N LYS A 89 10.14 13.29 -3.93
CA LYS A 89 9.09 13.40 -2.91
C LYS A 89 9.65 13.87 -1.57
N ILE A 90 10.81 13.34 -1.17
CA ILE A 90 11.52 13.78 0.05
C ILE A 90 11.98 15.24 -0.08
N GLN A 91 12.53 15.60 -1.23
CA GLN A 91 12.97 16.96 -1.52
C GLN A 91 11.81 17.95 -1.48
N TYR A 92 10.65 17.60 -2.05
CA TYR A 92 9.42 18.39 -1.95
C TYR A 92 9.02 18.65 -0.50
N CYS A 93 8.95 17.60 0.33
CA CYS A 93 8.58 17.74 1.75
C CYS A 93 9.55 18.64 2.52
N LEU A 94 10.84 18.53 2.21
CA LEU A 94 11.89 19.35 2.80
C LEU A 94 11.78 20.82 2.38
N ASP A 95 11.40 21.09 1.14
CA ASP A 95 11.21 22.46 0.66
C ASP A 95 9.95 23.10 1.24
N GLN A 96 8.87 22.34 1.45
CA GLN A 96 7.70 22.80 2.22
C GLN A 96 8.08 23.13 3.67
N TYR A 97 8.86 22.26 4.32
CA TYR A 97 9.39 22.55 5.66
C TYR A 97 10.23 23.84 5.69
N LYS A 98 11.09 24.06 4.70
CA LYS A 98 11.91 25.29 4.62
C LYS A 98 11.02 26.53 4.48
N LYS A 99 10.01 26.48 3.60
CA LYS A 99 9.05 27.58 3.41
C LYS A 99 8.35 27.93 4.72
N GLU A 100 7.79 26.94 5.40
CA GLU A 100 7.08 27.15 6.67
C GLU A 100 8.05 27.58 7.80
N SER A 101 9.27 27.05 7.84
CA SER A 101 10.25 27.48 8.83
C SER A 101 10.68 28.94 8.63
N ASN A 102 10.76 29.42 7.38
CA ASN A 102 11.15 30.81 7.12
C ASN A 102 10.03 31.81 7.44
N SER A 103 8.77 31.36 7.52
CA SER A 103 7.63 32.22 7.88
C SER A 103 7.42 32.36 9.40
N LEU A 104 8.06 31.51 10.21
CA LEU A 104 7.93 31.54 11.68
C LEU A 104 8.88 32.55 12.32
N LEU A 105 8.31 33.43 13.15
CA LEU A 105 9.05 34.47 13.86
C LEU A 105 9.57 34.00 15.24
N SER A 106 8.96 32.98 15.85
CA SER A 106 9.34 32.51 17.19
C SER A 106 10.20 31.24 17.15
N SER A 107 11.22 31.23 18.00
CA SER A 107 12.15 30.11 18.21
C SER A 107 11.46 28.85 18.73
N SER A 108 10.47 29.01 19.62
CA SER A 108 9.67 27.91 20.13
C SER A 108 8.87 27.23 19.01
N ASN A 109 8.20 27.99 18.14
CA ASN A 109 7.43 27.41 17.03
C ASN A 109 8.33 26.70 16.02
N LEU A 110 9.54 27.23 15.77
CA LEU A 110 10.54 26.57 14.92
C LEU A 110 10.99 25.22 15.48
N MET A 111 11.23 25.14 16.79
CA MET A 111 11.61 23.87 17.43
C MET A 111 10.47 22.86 17.38
N LYS A 112 9.23 23.30 17.62
CA LYS A 112 8.03 22.45 17.54
C LYS A 112 7.80 21.97 16.11
N LEU A 113 7.94 22.83 15.11
CA LEU A 113 7.89 22.46 13.69
C LEU A 113 8.95 21.43 13.34
N GLN A 114 10.20 21.67 13.74
CA GLN A 114 11.31 20.74 13.46
C GLN A 114 11.07 19.37 14.10
N GLY A 115 10.58 19.35 15.35
CA GLY A 115 10.22 18.12 16.04
C GLY A 115 9.08 17.38 15.34
N ASN A 116 8.01 18.09 14.99
CA ASN A 116 6.85 17.55 14.26
C ASN A 116 7.30 16.97 12.90
N PHE A 117 8.10 17.71 12.14
CA PHE A 117 8.64 17.28 10.85
C PHE A 117 9.49 16.01 10.99
N LEU A 118 10.52 16.00 11.84
CA LEU A 118 11.45 14.87 11.94
C LEU A 118 10.82 13.60 12.54
N ASN A 119 9.92 13.74 13.51
CA ASN A 119 9.17 12.59 14.03
C ASN A 119 8.10 12.12 13.04
N GLY A 120 7.50 13.06 12.30
CA GLY A 120 6.60 12.80 11.20
C GLY A 120 7.25 11.99 10.09
N VAL A 121 8.49 12.32 9.70
CA VAL A 121 9.30 11.55 8.75
C VAL A 121 9.42 10.10 9.19
N GLU A 122 9.92 9.85 10.40
CA GLU A 122 10.15 8.47 10.86
C GLU A 122 8.86 7.66 10.89
N THR A 123 7.77 8.24 11.41
CA THR A 123 6.48 7.53 11.55
C THR A 123 5.81 7.28 10.20
N THR A 124 5.78 8.32 9.35
CA THR A 124 5.14 8.25 8.03
C THR A 124 5.90 7.30 7.13
N LEU A 125 7.22 7.43 7.06
CA LEU A 125 8.03 6.58 6.19
C LEU A 125 8.13 5.16 6.69
N PHE A 126 8.09 4.91 8.00
CA PHE A 126 8.00 3.56 8.52
C PHE A 126 6.74 2.85 8.02
N LEU A 127 5.57 3.49 8.15
CA LEU A 127 4.31 2.93 7.66
C LEU A 127 4.31 2.83 6.12
N TYR A 128 4.80 3.86 5.42
CA TYR A 128 4.95 3.85 3.97
C TYR A 128 5.82 2.69 3.50
N PHE A 129 7.01 2.50 4.07
CA PHE A 129 7.90 1.40 3.70
C PHE A 129 7.34 0.05 4.12
N ALA A 130 6.72 -0.07 5.29
CA ALA A 130 6.08 -1.32 5.70
C ALA A 130 4.99 -1.72 4.70
N LEU A 131 4.11 -0.78 4.33
CA LEU A 131 3.04 -1.00 3.36
C LEU A 131 3.58 -1.21 1.93
N LYS A 132 4.63 -0.48 1.53
CA LYS A 132 5.29 -0.57 0.22
C LYS A 132 6.18 -1.80 0.05
N HIS A 133 6.76 -2.33 1.12
CA HIS A 133 7.56 -3.56 1.06
C HIS A 133 6.72 -4.78 0.62
N LYS A 134 5.39 -4.72 0.71
CA LYS A 134 4.49 -5.71 0.09
C LYS A 134 3.74 -5.22 -1.16
N THR A 135 3.83 -3.96 -1.60
CA THR A 135 3.46 -3.64 -3.01
C THR A 135 4.46 -4.23 -4.01
N ASN A 136 5.60 -4.75 -3.53
CA ASN A 136 6.55 -5.56 -4.31
C ASN A 136 6.35 -7.08 -4.18
N ARG A 137 5.45 -7.55 -3.30
CA ARG A 137 4.94 -8.92 -3.46
C ARG A 137 3.72 -8.78 -4.35
N GLU A 138 3.90 -9.21 -5.60
CA GLU A 138 2.82 -9.44 -6.53
C GLU A 138 1.63 -10.09 -5.80
N ILE A 139 0.48 -9.42 -5.83
CA ILE A 139 -0.75 -9.96 -5.26
C ILE A 139 -1.01 -11.32 -5.90
N SER A 140 -1.34 -12.32 -5.11
CA SER A 140 -1.51 -13.71 -5.54
C SER A 140 -2.94 -14.19 -5.27
N LEU A 141 -3.31 -15.37 -5.77
CA LEU A 141 -4.64 -15.93 -5.47
C LEU A 141 -4.84 -16.16 -3.98
N SER A 142 -3.77 -16.52 -3.28
CA SER A 142 -3.82 -16.71 -1.82
C SER A 142 -4.19 -15.45 -1.04
N ASP A 143 -3.97 -14.26 -1.62
CA ASP A 143 -4.30 -12.99 -0.99
C ASP A 143 -5.76 -12.56 -1.23
N ILE A 144 -6.45 -13.16 -2.22
CA ILE A 144 -7.81 -12.76 -2.61
C ILE A 144 -8.89 -13.83 -2.33
N MET A 145 -8.49 -15.09 -2.17
CA MET A 145 -9.41 -16.20 -1.90
C MET A 145 -9.72 -16.32 -0.41
N ILE A 146 -10.99 -16.56 -0.09
CA ILE A 146 -11.48 -16.74 1.28
C ILE A 146 -11.17 -18.17 1.74
N GLY A 147 -10.45 -18.28 2.85
CA GLY A 147 -10.09 -19.54 3.51
C GLY A 147 -8.65 -19.98 3.25
N ASP A 148 -7.98 -20.42 4.32
CA ASP A 148 -6.52 -20.66 4.37
C ASP A 148 -5.98 -21.66 3.33
N ASN A 149 -6.84 -22.53 2.80
CA ASN A 149 -6.47 -23.57 1.83
C ASN A 149 -7.14 -23.40 0.46
N SER A 150 -8.00 -22.41 0.26
CA SER A 150 -8.83 -22.30 -0.95
C SER A 150 -7.98 -22.11 -2.21
N SER A 151 -6.94 -21.28 -2.14
CA SER A 151 -6.00 -21.09 -3.25
C SER A 151 -5.21 -22.35 -3.58
N LYS A 152 -4.75 -23.09 -2.57
CA LYS A 152 -4.03 -24.37 -2.77
C LYS A 152 -4.91 -25.42 -3.42
N ILE A 153 -6.16 -25.55 -2.96
CA ILE A 153 -7.14 -26.47 -3.52
C ILE A 153 -7.42 -26.11 -4.98
N PHE A 154 -7.61 -24.82 -5.27
CA PHE A 154 -7.88 -24.36 -6.61
C PHE A 154 -6.69 -24.57 -7.56
N LEU A 155 -5.47 -24.24 -7.14
CA LEU A 155 -4.25 -24.47 -7.92
C LEU A 155 -4.04 -25.97 -8.21
N ALA A 156 -4.31 -26.84 -7.23
CA ALA A 156 -4.24 -28.28 -7.43
C ALA A 156 -5.26 -28.75 -8.49
N PHE A 157 -6.50 -28.24 -8.44
CA PHE A 157 -7.51 -28.50 -9.46
C PHE A 157 -7.05 -28.04 -10.86
N LEU A 158 -6.48 -26.85 -10.98
CA LEU A 158 -5.99 -26.32 -12.24
C LEU A 158 -4.82 -27.15 -12.83
N LYS A 159 -3.92 -27.65 -11.96
CA LYS A 159 -2.84 -28.56 -12.36
C LYS A 159 -3.37 -29.91 -12.85
N ASP A 160 -4.32 -30.50 -12.11
CA ASP A 160 -4.97 -31.78 -12.50
C ASP A 160 -5.66 -31.67 -13.86
N LYS A 161 -6.35 -30.55 -14.11
CA LYS A 161 -6.99 -30.24 -15.39
C LYS A 161 -6.01 -29.80 -16.49
N LYS A 162 -4.72 -29.71 -16.21
CA LYS A 162 -3.67 -29.23 -17.12
C LYS A 162 -3.94 -27.82 -17.67
N PHE A 163 -4.60 -26.98 -16.87
CA PHE A 163 -4.79 -25.57 -17.21
C PHE A 163 -3.53 -24.75 -16.94
N ILE A 164 -2.72 -25.19 -15.98
CA ILE A 164 -1.43 -24.60 -15.62
C ILE A 164 -0.35 -25.68 -15.50
N ASP A 165 0.92 -25.30 -15.70
CA ASP A 165 2.07 -26.18 -15.45
C ASP A 165 2.55 -26.14 -13.98
N GLU A 166 3.66 -26.84 -13.70
CA GLU A 166 4.23 -26.86 -12.35
C GLU A 166 4.72 -25.50 -11.84
N ASN A 167 5.10 -24.61 -12.76
CA ASN A 167 5.53 -23.24 -12.49
C ASN A 167 4.36 -22.24 -12.58
N HIS A 168 3.12 -22.75 -12.63
CA HIS A 168 1.86 -22.01 -12.74
C HIS A 168 1.65 -21.28 -14.08
N ASN A 169 2.48 -21.52 -15.10
CA ASN A 169 2.27 -20.90 -16.41
C ASN A 169 0.95 -21.38 -17.02
N LEU A 170 0.12 -20.44 -17.49
CA LEU A 170 -1.15 -20.77 -18.15
C LEU A 170 -0.91 -21.54 -19.46
N LEU A 171 -1.55 -22.70 -19.60
CA LEU A 171 -1.48 -23.58 -20.79
C LEU A 171 -2.73 -23.50 -21.67
N VAL A 172 -3.78 -22.79 -21.23
CA VAL A 172 -5.08 -22.74 -21.93
C VAL A 172 -5.09 -21.63 -22.97
N ASP A 173 -5.45 -21.97 -24.22
CA ASP A 173 -5.58 -21.01 -25.32
C ASP A 173 -6.75 -20.04 -25.12
N GLN A 174 -7.85 -20.50 -24.52
CA GLN A 174 -9.05 -19.71 -24.25
C GLN A 174 -8.96 -18.94 -22.92
N LYS A 175 -8.19 -17.86 -22.91
CA LYS A 175 -8.05 -16.96 -21.74
C LYS A 175 -9.39 -16.40 -21.23
N SER A 176 -10.37 -16.19 -22.11
CA SER A 176 -11.70 -15.69 -21.73
C SER A 176 -12.48 -16.68 -20.87
N SER A 177 -12.46 -17.97 -21.19
CA SER A 177 -13.08 -19.03 -20.40
C SER A 177 -12.41 -19.17 -19.03
N PHE A 178 -11.08 -19.01 -19.00
CA PHE A 178 -10.31 -19.02 -17.76
C PHE A 178 -10.62 -17.84 -16.83
N ILE A 179 -10.84 -16.64 -17.41
CA ILE A 179 -11.35 -15.48 -16.68
C ILE A 179 -12.74 -15.76 -16.10
N ARG A 180 -13.63 -16.41 -16.87
CA ARG A 180 -14.97 -16.75 -16.40
C ARG A 180 -14.98 -17.74 -15.24
N ILE A 181 -14.02 -18.67 -15.17
CA ILE A 181 -13.84 -19.54 -13.98
C ILE A 181 -13.56 -18.71 -12.72
N HIS A 182 -12.67 -17.72 -12.81
CA HIS A 182 -12.38 -16.83 -11.67
C HIS A 182 -13.57 -15.95 -11.31
N ARG A 183 -14.34 -15.52 -12.32
CA ARG A 183 -15.60 -14.81 -12.09
C ARG A 183 -16.60 -15.66 -11.31
N PHE A 184 -16.78 -16.92 -11.71
CA PHE A 184 -17.63 -17.88 -10.99
C PHE A 184 -17.22 -18.02 -9.51
N LEU A 185 -15.91 -18.09 -9.22
CA LEU A 185 -15.41 -18.13 -7.84
C LEU A 185 -15.71 -16.85 -7.05
N LYS A 186 -15.63 -15.68 -7.70
CA LYS A 186 -16.01 -14.39 -7.09
C LYS A 186 -17.50 -14.33 -6.78
N ASP A 187 -18.34 -14.67 -7.75
CA ASP A 187 -19.79 -14.61 -7.59
C ASP A 187 -20.29 -15.57 -6.48
N ASN A 188 -19.56 -16.67 -6.25
CA ASN A 188 -19.82 -17.63 -5.18
C ASN A 188 -19.02 -17.39 -3.89
N HIS A 189 -18.44 -16.20 -3.71
CA HIS A 189 -17.77 -15.78 -2.48
C HIS A 189 -16.58 -16.68 -2.07
N ILE A 190 -15.97 -17.37 -3.03
CA ILE A 190 -14.70 -18.08 -2.82
C ILE A 190 -13.54 -17.11 -3.01
N ILE A 191 -13.66 -16.17 -3.96
CA ILE A 191 -12.85 -14.94 -3.97
C ILE A 191 -13.62 -13.87 -3.21
N ASN A 192 -12.93 -13.08 -2.38
CA ASN A 192 -13.59 -12.02 -1.62
C ASN A 192 -14.25 -11.00 -2.59
N PRO A 193 -15.59 -10.82 -2.50
CA PRO A 193 -16.32 -9.97 -3.44
C PRO A 193 -15.96 -8.48 -3.36
N ASP A 194 -15.37 -8.04 -2.24
CA ASP A 194 -14.97 -6.66 -2.02
C ASP A 194 -13.77 -6.24 -2.89
N PHE A 195 -13.01 -7.20 -3.44
CA PHE A 195 -11.93 -6.88 -4.37
C PHE A 195 -12.46 -6.38 -5.71
N GLN A 196 -11.87 -5.28 -6.19
CA GLN A 196 -12.12 -4.77 -7.53
C GLN A 196 -11.68 -5.79 -8.59
N ASP A 197 -12.41 -5.84 -9.72
CA ASP A 197 -12.10 -6.76 -10.82
C ASP A 197 -10.66 -6.60 -11.33
N THR A 198 -10.13 -5.37 -11.30
CA THR A 198 -8.74 -5.07 -11.67
C THR A 198 -7.72 -5.72 -10.73
N THR A 199 -8.01 -5.74 -9.42
CA THR A 199 -7.15 -6.38 -8.41
C THR A 199 -7.16 -7.90 -8.54
N ILE A 200 -8.32 -8.47 -8.89
CA ILE A 200 -8.44 -9.91 -9.15
C ILE A 200 -7.66 -10.29 -10.41
N ILE A 201 -7.77 -9.50 -11.49
CA ILE A 201 -6.97 -9.72 -12.69
C ILE A 201 -5.48 -9.61 -12.40
N GLU A 202 -5.03 -8.60 -11.65
CA GLU A 202 -3.63 -8.47 -11.26
C GLU A 202 -3.14 -9.71 -10.48
N ALA A 203 -3.95 -10.25 -9.58
CA ALA A 203 -3.63 -11.49 -8.88
C ALA A 203 -3.52 -12.70 -9.80
N MET A 204 -4.39 -12.78 -10.81
CA MET A 204 -4.30 -13.82 -11.84
C MET A 204 -3.06 -13.66 -12.72
N GLU A 205 -2.73 -12.44 -13.15
CA GLU A 205 -1.57 -12.18 -14.02
C GLU A 205 -0.27 -12.63 -13.35
N ASN A 206 -0.15 -12.31 -12.07
CA ASN A 206 0.98 -12.68 -11.22
C ASN A 206 1.03 -14.19 -10.93
N GLU A 207 -0.11 -14.81 -10.61
CA GLU A 207 -0.13 -16.25 -10.31
C GLU A 207 0.18 -17.10 -11.54
N TYR A 208 -0.27 -16.67 -12.73
CA TYR A 208 -0.23 -17.49 -13.95
C TYR A 208 0.82 -17.07 -14.98
N ASN A 209 1.68 -16.11 -14.64
CA ASN A 209 2.72 -15.55 -15.51
C ASN A 209 2.19 -15.16 -16.90
N THR A 210 1.00 -14.56 -16.98
CA THR A 210 0.34 -14.26 -18.25
C THR A 210 -0.54 -13.01 -18.16
N ASN A 211 -0.66 -12.27 -19.26
CA ASN A 211 -1.52 -11.09 -19.29
C ASN A 211 -2.97 -11.45 -19.64
N PHE A 212 -3.92 -10.77 -19.00
CA PHE A 212 -5.35 -10.92 -19.25
C PHE A 212 -5.97 -9.58 -19.68
N ASP A 213 -7.01 -9.65 -20.52
CA ASP A 213 -7.78 -8.45 -20.85
C ASP A 213 -8.66 -8.04 -19.66
N LYS A 214 -8.32 -6.90 -19.05
CA LYS A 214 -9.03 -6.32 -17.90
C LYS A 214 -10.51 -6.07 -18.20
N GLY A 215 -10.87 -5.77 -19.45
CA GLY A 215 -12.26 -5.57 -19.86
C GLY A 215 -13.08 -6.87 -19.91
N THR A 216 -12.44 -8.03 -20.01
CA THR A 216 -13.13 -9.32 -20.15
C THR A 216 -13.72 -9.82 -18.82
N PHE A 217 -13.10 -9.51 -17.68
CA PHE A 217 -13.62 -9.92 -16.35
C PHE A 217 -14.95 -9.23 -16.01
N SER A 218 -15.08 -7.93 -16.29
CA SER A 218 -16.33 -7.19 -16.06
C SER A 218 -17.45 -7.67 -17.00
N ARG A 219 -17.11 -7.98 -18.27
CA ARG A 219 -18.07 -8.48 -19.27
C ARG A 219 -18.50 -9.93 -19.02
N ALA A 220 -17.71 -10.70 -18.28
CA ALA A 220 -17.97 -12.12 -17.99
C ALA A 220 -19.35 -12.38 -17.37
N VAL A 221 -19.89 -11.44 -16.59
CA VAL A 221 -21.23 -11.52 -15.96
C VAL A 221 -22.36 -11.69 -16.98
N THR A 222 -22.18 -11.15 -18.19
CA THR A 222 -23.25 -11.06 -19.20
C THR A 222 -23.26 -12.20 -20.21
N VAL A 223 -22.27 -13.10 -20.16
CA VAL A 223 -22.11 -14.16 -21.17
C VAL A 223 -22.50 -15.51 -20.57
N LYS A 224 -23.42 -16.20 -21.23
CA LYS A 224 -23.82 -17.56 -20.84
C LYS A 224 -22.62 -18.51 -20.93
N ALA A 225 -22.46 -19.35 -19.92
CA ALA A 225 -21.45 -20.39 -19.91
C ALA A 225 -21.67 -21.39 -21.05
N ASN A 226 -20.59 -21.89 -21.64
CA ASN A 226 -20.65 -23.01 -22.57
C ASN A 226 -20.58 -24.36 -21.82
N ASP A 227 -20.86 -25.47 -22.51
CA ASP A 227 -20.90 -26.82 -21.91
C ASP A 227 -19.59 -27.20 -21.19
N PHE A 228 -18.46 -26.70 -21.67
CA PHE A 228 -17.16 -26.90 -21.03
C PHE A 228 -17.05 -26.12 -19.72
N GLU A 229 -17.41 -24.84 -19.72
CA GLU A 229 -17.42 -23.99 -18.54
C GLU A 229 -18.41 -24.51 -17.48
N GLU A 230 -19.60 -24.94 -17.89
CA GLU A 230 -20.61 -25.53 -16.99
C GLU A 230 -20.08 -26.80 -16.29
N ASN A 231 -19.38 -27.67 -17.02
CA ASN A 231 -18.77 -28.86 -16.43
C ASN A 231 -17.73 -28.49 -15.37
N ILE A 232 -16.85 -27.53 -15.68
CA ILE A 232 -15.86 -27.02 -14.71
C ILE A 232 -16.54 -26.40 -13.50
N TYR A 233 -17.64 -25.65 -13.66
CA TYR A 233 -18.38 -25.07 -12.55
C TYR A 233 -19.00 -26.13 -11.64
N GLN A 234 -19.54 -27.21 -12.21
CA GLN A 234 -20.08 -28.32 -11.42
C GLN A 234 -18.99 -29.01 -10.59
N GLU A 235 -17.81 -29.22 -11.16
CA GLU A 235 -16.68 -29.80 -10.42
C GLU A 235 -16.20 -28.89 -9.31
N LEU A 236 -15.99 -27.60 -9.60
CA LEU A 236 -15.60 -26.60 -8.60
C LEU A 236 -16.66 -26.45 -7.50
N SER A 237 -17.95 -26.56 -7.84
CA SER A 237 -19.03 -26.50 -6.85
C SER A 237 -18.96 -27.63 -5.85
N LYS A 238 -18.58 -28.84 -6.28
CA LYS A 238 -18.34 -29.97 -5.37
C LYS A 238 -17.12 -29.75 -4.49
N ILE A 239 -16.04 -29.22 -5.06
CA ILE A 239 -14.78 -28.97 -4.34
C ILE A 239 -14.96 -27.90 -3.25
N PHE A 240 -15.70 -26.83 -3.57
CA PHE A 240 -15.90 -25.68 -2.68
C PHE A 240 -17.24 -25.70 -1.93
N ASN A 241 -18.02 -26.78 -2.03
CA ASN A 241 -19.35 -26.91 -1.43
C ASN A 241 -20.30 -25.74 -1.78
N ILE A 242 -20.26 -25.29 -3.03
CA ILE A 242 -21.14 -24.25 -3.55
C ILE A 242 -22.51 -24.89 -3.86
N LYS A 243 -23.59 -24.25 -3.41
CA LYS A 243 -24.95 -24.66 -3.77
C LYS A 243 -25.23 -24.22 -5.21
N PHE A 244 -25.36 -25.21 -6.09
CA PHE A 244 -25.77 -25.04 -7.47
C PHE A 244 -27.29 -25.09 -7.60
#